data_AF-A0A5C5ZD23-F1
#
_entry.id   AF-A0A5C5ZD23-F1
#
_cell.length_a   1.000
_cell.length_b   1.000
_cell.length_c   1.000
_cell.angle_alpha   90.00
_cell.angle_beta   90.00
_cell.angle_gamma   90.00
#
_symmetry.space_group_name_H-M   'P 1'
#
loop_
_entity.id
_entity.type
_entity.pdbx_description
1 polymer ?
#
loop_
_entity_poly.entity_id
_entity_poly.type
_entity_poly.pdbx_seq_one_letter_code
_entity_poly.pdbx_strand_id
1 'polypeptide(L)'
;MESSKIDRDALKAKLQVEFEATLNAVADSVDNARDGVWIEDSEGISRQVLDRFRQQVYEATMQAKIDAAEAAFSPSEEHDGSSRSE
;
A
#
# COMPACT_ATOMS: atom_id res chain seq x y z
N MET A 1 8.31 21.02 12.81
CA MET A 1 8.88 19.80 12.19
C MET A 1 8.03 19.50 10.97
N GLU A 2 8.57 19.76 9.78
CA GLU A 2 7.89 19.41 8.53
C GLU A 2 7.70 17.90 8.52
N SER A 3 6.44 17.44 8.55
CA SER A 3 6.15 16.02 8.70
C SER A 3 6.58 15.31 7.41
N SER A 4 7.50 14.35 7.48
CA SER A 4 7.91 13.57 6.31
C SER A 4 6.69 13.00 5.61
N LYS A 5 6.48 13.41 4.36
CA LYS A 5 5.28 13.05 3.60
C LYS A 5 5.49 11.68 2.95
N ILE A 6 4.41 10.92 2.81
CA ILE A 6 4.40 9.65 2.10
C ILE A 6 4.68 9.90 0.62
N ASP A 7 5.55 9.09 0.03
CA ASP A 7 5.65 8.97 -1.43
C ASP A 7 4.42 8.22 -1.95
N ARG A 8 3.51 8.98 -2.57
CA ARG A 8 2.22 8.46 -3.05
C ARG A 8 2.37 7.58 -4.28
N ASP A 9 3.37 7.84 -5.12
CA ASP A 9 3.53 7.11 -6.37
C ASP A 9 4.19 5.76 -6.09
N ALA A 10 5.18 5.72 -5.17
CA ALA A 10 5.72 4.46 -4.66
C ALA A 10 4.65 3.62 -3.95
N LEU A 11 3.80 4.24 -3.12
CA LEU A 11 2.69 3.54 -2.44
C LEU A 11 1.69 2.94 -3.44
N LYS A 12 1.29 3.70 -4.47
CA LYS A 12 0.40 3.21 -5.52
C LYS A 12 1.02 2.06 -6.30
N ALA A 13 2.27 2.21 -6.72
CA ALA A 13 2.99 1.17 -7.46
C ALA A 13 3.05 -0.14 -6.65
N LYS A 14 3.28 -0.05 -5.33
CA LYS A 14 3.27 -1.21 -4.42
C LYS A 14 1.91 -1.91 -4.33
N LEU A 15 0.82 -1.15 -4.35
CA LEU A 15 -0.55 -1.67 -4.14
C LEU A 15 -1.28 -2.03 -5.44
N GLN A 16 -0.75 -1.66 -6.61
CA GLN A 16 -1.43 -1.83 -7.90
C GLN A 16 -1.79 -3.29 -8.20
N VAL A 17 -0.84 -4.21 -7.99
CA VAL A 17 -1.07 -5.65 -8.27
C VAL A 17 -2.17 -6.22 -7.36
N GLU A 18 -2.14 -5.89 -6.08
CA GLU A 18 -3.16 -6.35 -5.11
C GLU A 18 -4.53 -5.71 -5.39
N PHE A 19 -4.55 -4.46 -5.86
CA PHE A 19 -5.78 -3.79 -6.29
C PHE A 19 -6.42 -4.50 -7.47
N GLU A 20 -5.64 -4.79 -8.52
CA GLU A 20 -6.11 -5.52 -9.70
C GLU A 20 -6.59 -6.92 -9.34
N ALA A 21 -5.84 -7.63 -8.50
CA ALA A 21 -6.24 -8.95 -8.00
C ALA A 21 -7.57 -8.90 -7.23
N THR A 22 -7.78 -7.85 -6.42
CA THR A 22 -9.03 -7.66 -5.67
C THR A 22 -10.21 -7.40 -6.61
N LEU A 23 -10.02 -6.56 -7.64
CA LEU A 23 -11.08 -6.30 -8.63
C LEU A 23 -11.47 -7.58 -9.37
N ASN A 24 -10.48 -8.37 -9.80
CA ASN A 24 -10.73 -9.64 -10.48
C ASN A 24 -11.48 -10.60 -9.56
N ALA A 25 -11.08 -10.74 -8.29
CA ALA A 25 -11.76 -11.62 -7.35
C ALA A 25 -13.22 -11.21 -7.07
N VAL A 26 -13.52 -9.91 -7.04
CA VAL A 26 -14.91 -9.42 -6.92
C VAL A 26 -15.70 -9.77 -8.17
N ALA A 27 -15.15 -9.51 -9.37
CA ALA A 27 -15.79 -9.87 -10.63
C ALA A 27 -16.07 -11.38 -10.71
N ASP A 28 -15.07 -12.20 -10.42
CA ASP A 28 -15.17 -13.66 -10.40
C ASP A 28 -16.26 -14.12 -9.41
N SER A 29 -16.41 -13.47 -8.25
CA SER A 29 -17.43 -13.85 -7.27
C SER A 29 -18.85 -13.62 -7.78
N VAL A 30 -19.06 -12.58 -8.59
CA VAL A 30 -20.35 -12.27 -9.21
C VAL A 30 -20.59 -13.18 -10.41
N ASP A 31 -19.60 -13.36 -11.28
CA ASP A 31 -19.70 -14.18 -12.49
C ASP A 31 -19.96 -15.65 -12.18
N ASN A 32 -19.45 -16.16 -11.05
CA ASN A 32 -19.65 -17.54 -10.63
C ASN A 32 -20.86 -17.74 -9.70
N ALA A 33 -21.61 -16.68 -9.39
CA ALA A 33 -22.80 -16.79 -8.55
C ALA A 33 -23.95 -17.48 -9.29
N ARG A 34 -24.78 -18.26 -8.57
CA ARG A 34 -25.90 -18.96 -9.20
C ARG A 34 -27.00 -17.99 -9.62
N ASP A 35 -27.66 -18.31 -10.73
CA ASP A 35 -28.78 -17.53 -11.26
C ASP A 35 -29.89 -17.33 -10.22
N GLY A 36 -30.34 -16.07 -10.08
CA GLY A 36 -31.41 -15.68 -9.17
C GLY A 36 -30.98 -15.50 -7.70
N VAL A 37 -29.72 -15.80 -7.36
CA VAL A 37 -29.16 -15.63 -6.00
C VAL A 37 -27.80 -14.92 -6.00
N TRP A 38 -27.53 -14.08 -7.02
CA TRP A 38 -26.24 -13.41 -7.21
C TRP A 38 -25.73 -12.67 -5.97
N ILE A 39 -26.61 -11.99 -5.26
CA ILE A 39 -26.23 -11.22 -4.07
C ILE A 39 -25.81 -12.16 -2.93
N GLU A 40 -26.60 -13.21 -2.65
CA GLU A 40 -26.33 -14.13 -1.55
C GLU A 40 -25.00 -14.90 -1.76
N ASP A 41 -24.75 -15.33 -3.00
CA ASP A 41 -23.56 -16.11 -3.35
C ASP A 41 -22.29 -15.24 -3.48
N SER A 42 -22.38 -13.98 -3.92
CA SER A 42 -21.21 -13.14 -4.21
C SER A 42 -20.82 -12.16 -3.10
N GLU A 43 -21.78 -11.64 -2.33
CA GLU A 43 -21.56 -10.51 -1.43
C GLU A 43 -20.57 -10.85 -0.31
N GLY A 44 -20.71 -12.04 0.30
CA GLY A 44 -19.83 -12.47 1.38
C GLY A 44 -18.37 -12.61 0.93
N ILE A 45 -18.14 -13.16 -0.26
CA ILE A 45 -16.81 -13.30 -0.86
C ILE A 45 -16.25 -11.92 -1.20
N SER A 46 -17.06 -11.08 -1.88
CA SER A 46 -16.69 -9.71 -2.23
C SER A 46 -16.27 -8.90 -1.01
N ARG A 47 -17.04 -8.97 0.08
CA ARG A 47 -16.73 -8.29 1.34
C ARG A 47 -15.40 -8.76 1.91
N GLN A 48 -15.17 -10.08 1.95
CA GLN A 48 -13.96 -10.64 2.50
C GLN A 48 -12.71 -10.19 1.74
N VAL A 49 -12.74 -10.20 0.40
CA VAL A 49 -11.58 -9.77 -0.42
C VAL A 49 -11.34 -8.28 -0.31
N LEU A 50 -12.40 -7.47 -0.27
CA LEU A 50 -12.30 -6.02 -0.07
C LEU A 50 -11.76 -5.67 1.32
N ASP A 51 -12.18 -6.38 2.37
CA ASP A 51 -11.69 -6.16 3.73
C ASP A 51 -10.20 -6.50 3.87
N ARG A 52 -9.76 -7.57 3.21
CA ARG A 52 -8.34 -7.91 3.15
C ARG A 52 -7.53 -6.82 2.45
N PHE A 53 -8.00 -6.34 1.30
CA PHE A 53 -7.32 -5.27 0.58
C PHE A 53 -7.28 -3.97 1.39
N ARG A 54 -8.38 -3.61 2.06
CA ARG A 54 -8.43 -2.47 2.99
C ARG A 54 -7.36 -2.57 4.07
N GLN A 55 -7.15 -3.74 4.66
CA GLN A 55 -6.10 -3.96 5.65
C GLN A 55 -4.70 -3.74 5.04
N GLN A 56 -4.41 -4.36 3.89
CA GLN A 56 -3.12 -4.22 3.20
C GLN A 56 -2.81 -2.76 2.85
N VAL A 57 -3.81 -1.99 2.38
CA VAL A 57 -3.67 -0.57 2.08
C VAL A 57 -3.29 0.22 3.34
N TYR A 58 -3.98 -0.03 4.45
CA TYR A 58 -3.71 0.68 5.71
C TYR A 58 -2.30 0.38 6.24
N GLU A 59 -1.92 -0.88 6.27
CA GLU A 59 -0.59 -1.33 6.70
C GLU A 59 0.52 -0.74 5.81
N ALA A 60 0.36 -0.81 4.47
CA ALA A 60 1.33 -0.26 3.54
C ALA A 60 1.47 1.27 3.67
N THR A 61 0.36 1.97 3.91
CA THR A 61 0.36 3.43 4.12
C THR A 61 1.07 3.79 5.42
N MET A 62 0.83 3.04 6.49
CA MET A 62 1.51 3.23 7.78
C MET A 62 3.02 2.97 7.66
N GLN A 63 3.41 1.91 6.95
CA GLN A 63 4.82 1.62 6.72
C GLN A 63 5.49 2.75 5.91
N ALA A 64 4.86 3.21 4.83
CA ALA A 64 5.41 4.31 4.03
C ALA A 64 5.56 5.62 4.84
N LYS A 65 4.71 5.83 5.86
CA LYS A 65 4.84 6.96 6.77
C LYS A 65 6.04 6.80 7.72
N ILE A 66 6.28 5.59 8.21
CA ILE A 66 7.43 5.25 9.04
C ILE A 66 8.72 5.44 8.23
N ASP A 67 8.78 4.86 7.02
CA ASP A 67 9.94 4.95 6.13
C ASP A 67 10.30 6.41 5.81
N ALA A 68 9.28 7.24 5.52
CA ALA A 68 9.49 8.67 5.29
C ALA A 68 10.03 9.40 6.53
N ALA A 69 9.55 9.04 7.73
CA ALA A 69 10.04 9.61 8.98
C ALA A 69 11.52 9.22 9.20
N GLU A 70 11.88 7.96 9.02
CA GLU A 70 13.25 7.46 9.16
C GLU A 70 14.23 8.10 8.16
N ALA A 71 13.81 8.26 6.91
CA ALA A 71 14.61 8.93 5.87
C ALA A 71 14.95 10.38 6.25
N ALA A 72 14.05 11.09 6.95
CA ALA A 72 14.30 12.46 7.41
C ALA A 72 15.30 12.56 8.57
N PHE A 73 15.60 11.45 9.24
CA PHE A 73 16.62 11.37 10.30
C PHE A 73 17.98 10.85 9.81
N SER A 74 18.10 10.44 8.55
CA SER A 74 19.35 9.90 8.01
C SER A 74 20.39 11.00 7.81
N PRO A 75 21.57 10.95 8.48
CA PRO A 75 22.64 11.92 8.28
C PRO A 75 23.26 11.68 6.90
N SER A 76 23.03 12.57 5.96
CA SER A 76 23.81 12.63 4.72
C SER A 76 24.67 13.90 4.77
N GLU A 77 25.98 13.73 4.53
CA GLU A 77 27.05 14.74 4.47
C GLU A 77 27.85 15.03 5.77
N GLU A 78 28.54 14.01 6.28
CA GLU A 78 29.87 14.19 6.92
C GLU A 78 30.90 13.33 6.18
N HIS A 79 31.31 13.74 4.97
CA HIS A 79 32.65 13.44 4.44
C HIS A 79 32.88 14.11 3.07
N ASP A 80 33.31 15.37 3.04
CA ASP A 80 34.41 15.76 2.13
C ASP A 80 35.03 17.12 2.53
N GLY A 81 36.36 17.13 2.72
CA GLY A 81 37.18 18.33 2.52
C GLY A 81 37.53 19.24 3.71
N SER A 82 38.48 18.85 4.56
CA SER A 82 39.84 19.43 4.48
C SER A 82 40.68 19.08 5.72
N SER A 83 41.63 18.19 5.45
CA SER A 83 42.80 17.84 6.25
C SER A 83 43.45 19.05 6.90
N ARG A 84 43.53 19.01 8.23
CA ARG A 84 44.48 19.78 9.02
C ARG A 84 45.85 19.13 8.87
N SER A 85 46.69 19.71 8.01
CA SER A 85 48.12 19.38 7.93
C SER A 85 48.89 20.70 7.95
N GLU A 86 49.61 20.89 9.06
CA GLU A 86 50.81 21.73 9.29
C GLU A 86 50.77 23.23 8.99
#